data_AF-A0A2E2ECK5-F1
#
_entry.id   AF-A0A2E2ECK5-F1
#
_cell.length_a   1.000
_cell.length_b   1.000
_cell.length_c   1.000
_cell.angle_alpha   90.00
_cell.angle_beta   90.00
_cell.angle_gamma   90.00
#
_symmetry.space_group_name_H-M   'P 1'
#
loop_
_entity.id
_entity.type
_entity.pdbx_description
1 polymer ?
#
loop_
_entity_poly.entity_id
_entity_poly.type
_entity_poly.pdbx_seq_one_letter_code
_entity_poly.pdbx_strand_id
1 'polypeptide(L)'
;MGSECSFKSEEVVLISNSEKYLSVREVEESDALVKAAVSFDPSIEEFQKSIESIVSVDPYNLLLRQYNELDFGADKDNAYIVYSNLAGKVRRINCLESLLYTQQAKRMINAGTDLFTSPAEFMSYVVRKGKLLKVYFYTIDQAAIGNPKDIISYVKKDIDNGWNLLFNLHNHNFFPFKKPFLGATVPSANDINAYRSESKGMGLRKALVTNGFHTIEVYEEDFYILKGTRD
;
A
#
# COMPACT_ATOMS: atom_id res chain seq x y z
N MET A 1 9.72 27.92 -3.63
CA MET A 1 9.46 26.84 -4.61
C MET A 1 9.46 25.54 -3.83
N GLY A 2 8.31 24.88 -3.69
CA GLY A 2 8.26 23.56 -3.06
C GLY A 2 9.02 22.56 -3.93
N SER A 3 9.81 21.68 -3.32
CA SER A 3 10.48 20.62 -4.07
C SER A 3 9.44 19.71 -4.74
N GLU A 4 9.59 19.49 -6.03
CA GLU A 4 8.74 18.64 -6.86
C GLU A 4 8.67 17.20 -6.30
N CYS A 5 7.47 16.62 -6.32
CA CYS A 5 7.23 15.26 -5.86
C CYS A 5 7.73 14.26 -6.93
N SER A 6 8.95 13.77 -6.77
CA SER A 6 9.56 12.81 -7.68
C SER A 6 10.65 11.99 -7.00
N PHE A 7 10.92 10.80 -7.52
CA PHE A 7 12.13 10.05 -7.15
C PHE A 7 13.33 10.70 -7.82
N LYS A 8 14.25 11.25 -7.02
CA LYS A 8 15.51 11.85 -7.49
C LYS A 8 16.66 10.84 -7.61
N SER A 9 16.34 9.57 -7.75
CA SER A 9 17.30 8.47 -7.84
C SER A 9 16.92 7.51 -8.95
N GLU A 10 17.92 6.82 -9.48
CA GLU A 10 17.69 5.74 -10.43
C GLU A 10 17.03 4.54 -9.76
N GLU A 11 16.40 3.73 -10.60
CA GLU A 11 15.82 2.45 -10.21
C GLU A 11 16.82 1.35 -10.41
N VAL A 12 16.96 0.47 -9.43
CA VAL A 12 17.65 -0.80 -9.62
C VAL A 12 16.61 -1.90 -9.67
N VAL A 13 16.44 -2.49 -10.85
CA VAL A 13 15.55 -3.64 -11.05
C VAL A 13 16.25 -4.91 -10.58
N LEU A 14 15.66 -5.60 -9.62
CA LEU A 14 16.17 -6.84 -9.04
C LEU A 14 15.52 -8.07 -9.68
N ILE A 15 14.22 -7.96 -10.00
CA ILE A 15 13.45 -9.01 -10.69
C ILE A 15 12.52 -8.32 -11.69
N SER A 16 12.49 -8.82 -12.93
CA SER A 16 11.50 -8.40 -13.94
C SER A 16 11.17 -9.57 -14.85
N ASN A 17 9.95 -10.07 -14.75
CA ASN A 17 9.39 -11.08 -15.64
C ASN A 17 7.89 -10.84 -15.84
N SER A 18 7.22 -11.76 -16.55
CA SER A 18 5.80 -11.64 -16.88
C SER A 18 4.85 -11.67 -15.67
N GLU A 19 5.29 -12.15 -14.51
CA GLU A 19 4.46 -12.32 -13.32
C GLU A 19 4.80 -11.32 -12.20
N LYS A 20 6.08 -10.93 -12.13
CA LYS A 20 6.65 -10.24 -10.98
C LYS A 20 7.60 -9.14 -11.41
N TYR A 21 7.54 -8.06 -10.67
CA TYR A 21 8.50 -6.98 -10.75
C TYR A 21 8.96 -6.60 -9.34
N LEU A 22 10.28 -6.57 -9.12
CA LEU A 22 10.90 -6.10 -7.89
C LEU A 22 11.99 -5.09 -8.25
N SER A 23 11.91 -3.91 -7.66
CA SER A 23 12.95 -2.90 -7.75
C SER A 23 13.27 -2.29 -6.40
N VAL A 24 14.38 -1.58 -6.35
CA VAL A 24 14.79 -0.78 -5.20
C VAL A 24 15.31 0.58 -5.66
N ARG A 25 15.02 1.61 -4.86
CA ARG A 25 15.57 2.96 -4.99
C ARG A 25 16.18 3.38 -3.67
N GLU A 26 17.34 4.03 -3.73
CA GLU A 26 17.92 4.70 -2.58
C GLU A 26 17.75 6.21 -2.75
N VAL A 27 17.06 6.85 -1.82
CA VAL A 27 16.72 8.29 -1.87
C VAL A 27 17.05 8.96 -0.54
N GLU A 28 17.41 10.23 -0.58
CA GLU A 28 17.43 11.04 0.64
C GLU A 28 15.99 11.34 1.09
N GLU A 29 15.73 11.16 2.38
CA GLU A 29 14.47 11.54 3.00
C GLU A 29 14.29 13.05 2.96
N SER A 30 13.14 13.47 2.45
CA SER A 30 12.74 14.88 2.42
C SER A 30 11.28 15.01 2.85
N ASP A 31 10.95 16.14 3.46
CA ASP A 31 9.57 16.45 3.85
C ASP A 31 8.62 16.40 2.65
N ALA A 32 9.07 16.74 1.45
CA ALA A 32 8.24 16.62 0.26
C ALA A 32 7.86 15.16 -0.04
N LEU A 33 8.78 14.20 0.15
CA LEU A 33 8.50 12.80 -0.11
C LEU A 33 7.50 12.21 0.91
N VAL A 34 7.60 12.61 2.19
CA VAL A 34 6.80 11.98 3.28
C VAL A 34 5.58 12.78 3.74
N LYS A 35 5.55 14.11 3.52
CA LYS A 35 4.46 15.00 3.96
C LYS A 35 3.69 15.68 2.83
N ALA A 36 4.26 15.85 1.63
CA ALA A 36 3.52 16.50 0.56
C ALA A 36 2.31 15.65 0.17
N ALA A 37 1.19 16.33 -0.11
CA ALA A 37 -0.09 15.67 -0.24
C ALA A 37 -0.13 14.68 -1.43
N VAL A 38 0.35 15.03 -2.63
CA VAL A 38 0.27 14.09 -3.76
C VAL A 38 1.33 14.43 -4.82
N SER A 39 1.76 13.43 -5.59
CA SER A 39 2.40 13.64 -6.90
C SER A 39 1.34 14.04 -7.93
N PHE A 40 1.63 15.04 -8.76
CA PHE A 40 0.75 15.38 -9.89
C PHE A 40 1.23 14.63 -11.14
N ASP A 41 1.05 13.30 -11.15
CA ASP A 41 1.33 12.49 -12.34
C ASP A 41 0.02 12.25 -13.12
N PRO A 42 -0.05 12.57 -14.43
CA PRO A 42 -1.27 12.40 -15.22
C PRO A 42 -1.86 10.98 -15.16
N SER A 43 -1.01 9.95 -15.03
CA SER A 43 -1.47 8.56 -14.99
C SER A 43 -2.27 8.21 -13.74
N ILE A 44 -1.96 8.83 -12.58
CA ILE A 44 -2.77 8.65 -11.37
C ILE A 44 -3.99 9.56 -11.38
N GLU A 45 -3.91 10.76 -11.97
CA GLU A 45 -5.05 11.66 -12.09
C GLU A 45 -6.17 11.08 -12.97
N GLU A 46 -5.83 10.47 -14.10
CA GLU A 46 -6.80 9.84 -14.99
C GLU A 46 -7.50 8.64 -14.31
N PHE A 47 -6.72 7.82 -13.59
CA PHE A 47 -7.26 6.77 -12.75
C PHE A 47 -8.20 7.34 -11.67
N GLN A 48 -7.77 8.38 -10.95
CA GLN A 48 -8.57 8.96 -9.88
C GLN A 48 -9.90 9.52 -10.41
N LYS A 49 -9.87 10.31 -11.49
CA LYS A 49 -11.07 10.86 -12.13
C LYS A 49 -12.03 9.76 -12.58
N SER A 50 -11.49 8.68 -13.13
CA SER A 50 -12.29 7.55 -13.62
C SER A 50 -12.99 6.82 -12.46
N ILE A 51 -12.33 6.61 -11.33
CA ILE A 51 -12.97 6.04 -10.12
C ILE A 51 -14.02 6.98 -9.53
N GLU A 52 -13.71 8.27 -9.37
CA GLU A 52 -14.63 9.27 -8.82
C GLU A 52 -15.92 9.41 -9.64
N SER A 53 -15.86 9.15 -10.94
CA SER A 53 -17.03 9.15 -11.82
C SER A 53 -18.00 7.99 -11.59
N ILE A 54 -17.53 6.91 -10.94
CA ILE A 54 -18.29 5.67 -10.74
C ILE A 54 -18.78 5.54 -9.28
N VAL A 55 -17.97 5.96 -8.32
CA VAL A 55 -18.23 5.71 -6.89
C VAL A 55 -17.66 6.82 -6.01
N SER A 56 -18.28 7.03 -4.84
CA SER A 56 -17.71 7.89 -3.80
C SER A 56 -16.38 7.33 -3.32
N VAL A 57 -15.35 8.18 -3.32
CA VAL A 57 -14.01 7.86 -2.81
C VAL A 57 -13.79 8.31 -1.36
N ASP A 58 -14.86 8.76 -0.70
CA ASP A 58 -14.81 9.06 0.73
C ASP A 58 -14.46 7.78 1.50
N PRO A 59 -13.37 7.79 2.30
CA PRO A 59 -12.86 6.57 2.89
C PRO A 59 -13.86 5.94 3.88
N TYR A 60 -14.66 6.74 4.58
CA TYR A 60 -15.62 6.23 5.56
C TYR A 60 -16.85 5.63 4.89
N ASN A 61 -17.30 6.21 3.76
CA ASN A 61 -18.31 5.58 2.92
C ASN A 61 -17.84 4.23 2.36
N LEU A 62 -16.58 4.13 1.94
CA LEU A 62 -15.99 2.88 1.45
C LEU A 62 -15.93 1.82 2.56
N LEU A 63 -15.48 2.19 3.76
CA LEU A 63 -15.44 1.29 4.93
C LEU A 63 -16.85 0.81 5.32
N LEU A 64 -17.81 1.73 5.41
CA LEU A 64 -19.20 1.39 5.74
C LEU A 64 -19.83 0.49 4.69
N ARG A 65 -19.54 0.74 3.40
CA ARG A 65 -19.98 -0.12 2.30
C ARG A 65 -19.41 -1.52 2.42
N GLN A 66 -18.10 -1.66 2.65
CA GLN A 66 -17.48 -2.97 2.83
C GLN A 66 -18.05 -3.70 4.05
N TYR A 67 -18.26 -3.01 5.17
CA TYR A 67 -18.91 -3.59 6.35
C TYR A 67 -20.31 -4.12 6.03
N ASN A 68 -21.11 -3.39 5.26
CA ASN A 68 -22.49 -3.77 4.93
C ASN A 68 -22.58 -4.90 3.88
N GLU A 69 -21.61 -4.98 2.96
CA GLU A 69 -21.61 -5.98 1.88
C GLU A 69 -21.00 -7.33 2.29
N LEU A 70 -20.19 -7.38 3.35
CA LEU A 70 -19.66 -8.63 3.89
C LEU A 70 -20.65 -9.24 4.89
N ASP A 71 -20.90 -10.54 4.81
CA ASP A 71 -21.87 -11.21 5.70
C ASP A 71 -21.34 -11.38 7.13
N PHE A 72 -20.12 -11.89 7.28
CA PHE A 72 -19.44 -12.13 8.56
C PHE A 72 -17.91 -12.27 8.37
N GLY A 73 -17.16 -12.28 9.47
CA GLY A 73 -15.73 -12.60 9.49
C GLY A 73 -14.82 -11.39 9.77
N ALA A 74 -13.52 -11.69 9.95
CA ALA A 74 -12.51 -10.73 10.37
C ALA A 74 -12.41 -9.49 9.46
N ASP A 75 -12.59 -9.63 8.15
CA ASP A 75 -12.56 -8.50 7.21
C ASP A 75 -13.75 -7.55 7.40
N LYS A 76 -14.92 -8.08 7.77
CA LYS A 76 -16.10 -7.28 8.14
C LYS A 76 -15.84 -6.53 9.45
N ASP A 77 -15.33 -7.24 10.45
CA ASP A 77 -15.03 -6.67 11.76
C ASP A 77 -13.97 -5.56 11.66
N ASN A 78 -12.91 -5.78 10.87
CA ASN A 78 -11.88 -4.78 10.62
C ASN A 78 -12.47 -3.52 9.96
N ALA A 79 -13.37 -3.68 8.99
CA ALA A 79 -14.03 -2.54 8.36
C ALA A 79 -14.80 -1.70 9.39
N TYR A 80 -15.51 -2.36 10.32
CA TYR A 80 -16.23 -1.68 11.39
C TYR A 80 -15.31 -1.00 12.42
N ILE A 81 -14.22 -1.68 12.83
CA ILE A 81 -13.25 -1.17 13.79
C ILE A 81 -12.61 0.12 13.25
N VAL A 82 -12.17 0.11 11.99
CA VAL A 82 -11.58 1.30 11.34
C VAL A 82 -12.64 2.38 11.13
N TYR A 83 -13.83 2.02 10.64
CA TYR A 83 -14.94 2.97 10.48
C TYR A 83 -15.30 3.69 11.78
N SER A 84 -15.27 2.96 12.90
CA SER A 84 -15.56 3.47 14.25
C SER A 84 -14.37 4.20 14.88
N ASN A 85 -13.27 4.38 14.15
CA ASN A 85 -12.04 5.04 14.60
C ASN A 85 -11.45 4.39 15.88
N LEU A 86 -11.56 3.07 15.99
CA LEU A 86 -11.03 2.29 17.12
C LEU A 86 -9.60 1.79 16.87
N ALA A 87 -9.20 1.65 15.61
CA ALA A 87 -7.84 1.29 15.22
C ALA A 87 -7.49 1.89 13.86
N GLY A 88 -6.22 2.24 13.70
CA GLY A 88 -5.68 2.85 12.49
C GLY A 88 -6.14 4.29 12.26
N LYS A 89 -5.45 4.98 11.37
CA LYS A 89 -5.71 6.38 11.01
C LYS A 89 -5.76 6.55 9.51
N VAL A 90 -6.93 6.92 8.98
CA VAL A 90 -7.07 7.23 7.55
C VAL A 90 -6.67 8.66 7.28
N ARG A 91 -5.86 8.85 6.24
CA ARG A 91 -5.47 10.15 5.69
C ARG A 91 -5.44 10.09 4.17
N ARG A 92 -5.30 11.24 3.52
CA ARG A 92 -4.93 11.26 2.09
C ARG A 92 -3.57 10.60 1.90
N ILE A 93 -3.34 10.07 0.70
CA ILE A 93 -2.01 9.62 0.31
C ILE A 93 -0.99 10.75 0.47
N ASN A 94 0.29 10.42 0.52
CA ASN A 94 1.37 11.40 0.39
C ASN A 94 2.12 11.22 -0.94
N CYS A 95 3.15 12.03 -1.15
CA CYS A 95 4.00 11.98 -2.35
C CYS A 95 4.60 10.59 -2.61
N LEU A 96 5.24 9.96 -1.61
CA LEU A 96 5.85 8.64 -1.78
C LEU A 96 4.82 7.57 -2.17
N GLU A 97 3.69 7.53 -1.48
CA GLU A 97 2.59 6.61 -1.77
C GLU A 97 2.04 6.84 -3.17
N SER A 98 1.88 8.12 -3.56
CA SER A 98 1.46 8.51 -4.91
C SER A 98 2.44 8.02 -5.97
N LEU A 99 3.76 8.20 -5.77
CA LEU A 99 4.78 7.76 -6.73
C LEU A 99 4.79 6.23 -6.89
N LEU A 100 4.64 5.47 -5.81
CA LEU A 100 4.57 4.01 -5.85
C LEU A 100 3.31 3.52 -6.55
N TYR A 101 2.17 4.17 -6.30
CA TYR A 101 0.92 3.85 -6.98
C TYR A 101 0.98 4.19 -8.48
N THR A 102 1.53 5.35 -8.83
CA THR A 102 1.83 5.77 -10.21
C THR A 102 2.72 4.74 -10.92
N GLN A 103 3.72 4.19 -10.22
CA GLN A 103 4.59 3.17 -10.78
C GLN A 103 3.82 1.90 -11.16
N GLN A 104 2.90 1.43 -10.32
CA GLN A 104 2.01 0.32 -10.66
C GLN A 104 1.12 0.66 -11.86
N ALA A 105 0.46 1.83 -11.83
CA ALA A 105 -0.44 2.27 -12.90
C ALA A 105 0.25 2.31 -14.28
N LYS A 106 1.46 2.90 -14.33
CA LYS A 106 2.27 2.93 -15.56
C LYS A 106 2.64 1.53 -16.06
N ARG A 107 2.96 0.61 -15.14
CA ARG A 107 3.27 -0.78 -15.53
C ARG A 107 2.06 -1.47 -16.16
N MET A 108 0.88 -1.29 -15.59
CA MET A 108 -0.37 -1.86 -16.14
C MET A 108 -0.67 -1.30 -17.54
N ILE A 109 -0.58 0.03 -17.71
CA ILE A 109 -0.77 0.71 -19.01
C ILE A 109 0.21 0.16 -20.05
N ASN A 110 1.49 0.03 -19.69
CA ASN A 110 2.51 -0.50 -20.60
C ASN A 110 2.27 -1.98 -20.98
N ALA A 111 1.61 -2.74 -20.11
CA ALA A 111 1.19 -4.12 -20.38
C ALA A 111 -0.11 -4.20 -21.21
N GLY A 112 -0.70 -3.06 -21.60
CA GLY A 112 -1.95 -3.01 -22.36
C GLY A 112 -3.20 -3.30 -21.52
N THR A 113 -3.12 -3.09 -20.20
CA THR A 113 -4.19 -3.32 -19.22
C THR A 113 -4.37 -2.07 -18.34
N ASP A 114 -5.28 -2.13 -17.37
CA ASP A 114 -5.49 -1.05 -16.41
C ASP A 114 -5.82 -1.58 -15.00
N LEU A 115 -5.75 -0.68 -14.01
CA LEU A 115 -6.08 -0.99 -12.62
C LEU A 115 -7.59 -1.17 -12.35
N PHE A 116 -8.46 -0.94 -13.34
CA PHE A 116 -9.91 -1.07 -13.22
C PHE A 116 -10.40 -2.48 -13.53
N THR A 117 -9.79 -3.10 -14.52
CA THR A 117 -10.24 -4.33 -15.16
C THR A 117 -9.36 -5.52 -14.78
N SER A 118 -8.09 -5.27 -14.46
CA SER A 118 -7.10 -6.31 -14.22
C SER A 118 -6.64 -6.27 -12.76
N PRO A 119 -6.68 -7.41 -12.04
CA PRO A 119 -6.21 -7.45 -10.68
C PRO A 119 -4.70 -7.24 -10.64
N ALA A 120 -4.25 -6.30 -9.82
CA ALA A 120 -2.84 -6.05 -9.56
C ALA A 120 -2.69 -5.64 -8.10
N GLU A 121 -1.58 -6.00 -7.47
CA GLU A 121 -1.22 -5.54 -6.14
C GLU A 121 0.27 -5.25 -6.11
N PHE A 122 0.64 -4.26 -5.32
CA PHE A 122 2.01 -3.93 -4.98
C PHE A 122 2.20 -3.96 -3.47
N MET A 123 3.43 -4.24 -3.08
CA MET A 123 3.95 -4.21 -1.73
C MET A 123 5.25 -3.43 -1.77
N SER A 124 5.44 -2.55 -0.80
CA SER A 124 6.63 -1.75 -0.63
C SER A 124 7.12 -1.86 0.80
N TYR A 125 8.42 -2.01 0.95
CA TYR A 125 9.10 -1.90 2.23
C TYR A 125 10.02 -0.70 2.17
N VAL A 126 9.91 0.18 3.15
CA VAL A 126 10.75 1.36 3.26
C VAL A 126 11.63 1.21 4.49
N VAL A 127 12.94 1.09 4.28
CA VAL A 127 13.93 1.01 5.35
C VAL A 127 14.78 2.29 5.38
N ARG A 128 15.29 2.66 6.56
CA ARG A 128 16.03 3.90 6.79
C ARG A 128 17.38 3.67 7.45
N LYS A 129 18.38 4.40 7.00
CA LYS A 129 19.69 4.52 7.67
C LYS A 129 20.14 5.98 7.67
N GLY A 130 20.03 6.63 8.82
CA GLY A 130 20.23 8.08 8.92
C GLY A 130 19.19 8.86 8.10
N LYS A 131 19.64 9.60 7.08
CA LYS A 131 18.77 10.33 6.14
C LYS A 131 18.46 9.57 4.85
N LEU A 132 19.05 8.39 4.67
CA LEU A 132 18.81 7.58 3.47
C LEU A 132 17.60 6.67 3.69
N LEU A 133 16.75 6.61 2.70
CA LEU A 133 15.68 5.64 2.55
C LEU A 133 16.05 4.67 1.44
N LYS A 134 15.82 3.38 1.67
CA LYS A 134 15.67 2.42 0.59
C LYS A 134 14.22 2.03 0.47
N VAL A 135 13.68 2.26 -0.72
CA VAL A 135 12.30 1.99 -1.09
C VAL A 135 12.31 0.77 -2.00
N TYR A 136 11.89 -0.36 -1.46
CA TYR A 136 11.65 -1.56 -2.24
C TYR A 136 10.24 -1.51 -2.81
N PHE A 137 10.07 -1.84 -4.08
CA PHE A 137 8.77 -1.92 -4.74
C PHE A 137 8.62 -3.28 -5.40
N TYR A 138 7.62 -4.04 -4.97
CA TYR A 138 7.27 -5.35 -5.49
C TYR A 138 5.84 -5.29 -6.03
N THR A 139 5.59 -5.74 -7.25
CA THR A 139 4.23 -5.81 -7.81
C THR A 139 4.03 -7.08 -8.62
N ILE A 140 2.79 -7.54 -8.66
CA ILE A 140 2.32 -8.68 -9.45
C ILE A 140 1.01 -8.34 -10.16
N ASP A 141 0.73 -9.06 -11.25
CA ASP A 141 -0.48 -8.91 -12.07
C ASP A 141 -1.61 -9.85 -11.63
N GLN A 142 -1.81 -9.94 -10.31
CA GLN A 142 -2.89 -10.69 -9.70
C GLN A 142 -3.32 -10.06 -8.37
N ALA A 143 -4.48 -10.46 -7.87
CA ALA A 143 -4.96 -10.10 -6.53
C ALA A 143 -4.26 -10.96 -5.49
N ALA A 144 -4.20 -10.47 -4.24
CA ALA A 144 -3.53 -11.09 -3.11
C ALA A 144 -2.03 -11.34 -3.37
N ILE A 145 -1.21 -10.35 -3.01
CA ILE A 145 0.26 -10.39 -3.15
C ILE A 145 0.93 -11.48 -2.29
N GLY A 146 0.20 -12.01 -1.31
CA GLY A 146 0.64 -13.10 -0.46
C GLY A 146 1.84 -12.71 0.41
N ASN A 147 2.76 -13.65 0.60
CA ASN A 147 3.98 -13.45 1.37
C ASN A 147 5.20 -13.47 0.43
N PRO A 148 5.58 -12.32 -0.15
CA PRO A 148 6.60 -12.26 -1.20
C PRO A 148 8.00 -12.45 -0.61
N LYS A 149 8.45 -13.71 -0.53
CA LYS A 149 9.77 -14.09 0.02
C LYS A 149 10.93 -13.35 -0.65
N ASP A 150 10.79 -13.02 -1.93
CA ASP A 150 11.81 -12.34 -2.72
C ASP A 150 12.16 -10.97 -2.10
N ILE A 151 11.19 -10.05 -1.98
CA ILE A 151 11.41 -8.73 -1.37
C ILE A 151 11.80 -8.82 0.11
N ILE A 152 11.17 -9.73 0.87
CA ILE A 152 11.46 -9.91 2.31
C ILE A 152 12.93 -10.27 2.54
N SER A 153 13.53 -11.09 1.67
CA SER A 153 14.94 -11.48 1.80
C SER A 153 15.90 -10.29 1.66
N TYR A 154 15.61 -9.37 0.74
CA TYR A 154 16.39 -8.14 0.57
C TYR A 154 16.23 -7.20 1.76
N VAL A 155 14.99 -7.00 2.22
CA VAL A 155 14.70 -6.12 3.36
C VAL A 155 15.36 -6.64 4.63
N LYS A 156 15.29 -7.94 4.90
CA LYS A 156 15.97 -8.56 6.05
C LYS A 156 17.48 -8.37 5.99
N LYS A 157 18.09 -8.57 4.82
CA LYS A 157 19.52 -8.31 4.64
C LYS A 157 19.88 -6.85 4.97
N ASP A 158 19.07 -5.88 4.60
CA ASP A 158 19.32 -4.48 4.96
C ASP A 158 19.11 -4.22 6.46
N ILE A 159 18.09 -4.84 7.08
CA ILE A 159 17.90 -4.77 8.53
C ILE A 159 19.12 -5.31 9.28
N ASP A 160 19.65 -6.47 8.86
CA ASP A 160 20.88 -7.07 9.42
C ASP A 160 22.10 -6.17 9.23
N ASN A 161 22.09 -5.30 8.21
CA ASN A 161 23.13 -4.29 7.93
C ASN A 161 22.86 -2.92 8.60
N GLY A 162 21.98 -2.90 9.60
CA GLY A 162 21.70 -1.73 10.44
C GLY A 162 20.76 -0.71 9.82
N TRP A 163 19.94 -1.11 8.84
CA TRP A 163 18.79 -0.31 8.40
C TRP A 163 17.59 -0.58 9.31
N ASN A 164 16.74 0.42 9.54
CA ASN A 164 15.52 0.28 10.32
C ASN A 164 14.31 0.23 9.40
N LEU A 165 13.44 -0.77 9.56
CA LEU A 165 12.17 -0.81 8.84
C LEU A 165 11.25 0.31 9.33
N LEU A 166 10.92 1.26 8.46
CA LEU A 166 10.00 2.35 8.78
C LEU A 166 8.56 1.91 8.66
N PHE A 167 8.21 1.34 7.51
CA PHE A 167 6.89 0.81 7.26
C PHE A 167 6.89 -0.17 6.09
N ASN A 168 5.87 -1.02 6.11
CA ASN A 168 5.34 -1.77 4.99
C ASN A 168 4.17 -0.97 4.39
N LEU A 169 4.01 -0.98 3.06
CA LEU A 169 2.90 -0.39 2.35
C LEU A 169 2.41 -1.34 1.26
N HIS A 170 1.12 -1.64 1.22
CA HIS A 170 0.50 -2.29 0.06
C HIS A 170 -0.74 -1.55 -0.41
N ASN A 171 -1.30 -1.96 -1.56
CA ASN A 171 -2.49 -1.32 -2.10
C ASN A 171 -3.71 -2.23 -2.18
N HIS A 172 -4.88 -1.62 -2.00
CA HIS A 172 -6.19 -2.16 -2.30
C HIS A 172 -6.77 -1.43 -3.50
N ASN A 173 -6.69 -2.06 -4.67
CA ASN A 173 -7.24 -1.50 -5.89
C ASN A 173 -8.77 -1.47 -5.89
N PHE A 174 -9.31 -0.53 -6.65
CA PHE A 174 -10.75 -0.43 -6.85
C PHE A 174 -11.22 -1.43 -7.90
N PHE A 175 -12.24 -2.22 -7.56
CA PHE A 175 -12.95 -3.07 -8.51
C PHE A 175 -14.44 -2.74 -8.47
N PRO A 176 -14.87 -1.61 -9.09
CA PRO A 176 -16.20 -1.05 -8.87
C PRO A 176 -17.35 -1.95 -9.35
N PHE A 177 -17.05 -2.91 -10.22
CA PHE A 177 -18.01 -3.85 -10.77
C PHE A 177 -17.99 -5.24 -10.11
N LYS A 178 -17.10 -5.47 -9.12
CA LYS A 178 -17.08 -6.71 -8.32
C LYS A 178 -17.98 -6.60 -7.10
N LYS A 179 -18.48 -7.76 -6.64
CA LYS A 179 -19.19 -7.92 -5.36
C LYS A 179 -18.45 -8.92 -4.48
N PRO A 180 -18.11 -8.58 -3.22
CA PRO A 180 -18.23 -7.24 -2.63
C PRO A 180 -17.36 -6.21 -3.37
N PHE A 181 -17.74 -4.94 -3.27
CA PHE A 181 -17.00 -3.82 -3.80
C PHE A 181 -15.63 -3.73 -3.10
N LEU A 182 -14.59 -3.52 -3.90
CA LEU A 182 -13.21 -3.39 -3.43
C LEU A 182 -12.71 -1.95 -3.62
N GLY A 183 -11.86 -1.50 -2.71
CA GLY A 183 -11.25 -0.17 -2.74
C GLY A 183 -11.19 0.52 -1.37
N ALA A 184 -11.73 -0.08 -0.29
CA ALA A 184 -11.50 0.45 1.05
C ALA A 184 -10.06 0.13 1.50
N THR A 185 -9.47 1.06 2.24
CA THR A 185 -8.09 0.95 2.74
C THR A 185 -7.96 0.06 3.98
N VAL A 186 -9.01 -0.63 4.43
CA VAL A 186 -8.92 -1.47 5.63
C VAL A 186 -8.03 -2.69 5.37
N PRO A 187 -7.07 -3.04 6.26
CA PRO A 187 -6.30 -4.27 6.12
C PRO A 187 -7.19 -5.51 6.23
N SER A 188 -6.94 -6.48 5.37
CA SER A 188 -7.55 -7.81 5.49
C SER A 188 -7.01 -8.57 6.69
N ALA A 189 -7.70 -9.64 7.07
CA ALA A 189 -7.30 -10.57 8.10
C ALA A 189 -5.93 -11.23 7.80
N ASN A 190 -5.60 -11.41 6.52
CA ASN A 190 -4.29 -11.89 6.10
C ASN A 190 -3.21 -10.83 6.31
N ASP A 191 -3.51 -9.57 6.03
CA ASP A 191 -2.60 -8.45 6.25
C ASP A 191 -2.26 -8.33 7.74
N ILE A 192 -3.26 -8.42 8.62
CA ILE A 192 -3.04 -8.39 10.08
C ILE A 192 -2.12 -9.52 10.54
N ASN A 193 -2.30 -10.73 10.03
CA ASN A 193 -1.39 -11.84 10.34
C ASN A 193 0.04 -11.58 9.84
N ALA A 194 0.18 -11.02 8.63
CA ALA A 194 1.47 -10.64 8.08
C ALA A 194 2.15 -9.57 8.94
N TYR A 195 1.43 -8.50 9.31
CA TYR A 195 1.96 -7.43 10.16
C TYR A 195 2.40 -7.93 11.54
N ARG A 196 1.63 -8.83 12.17
CA ARG A 196 2.02 -9.48 13.43
C ARG A 196 3.30 -10.31 13.27
N SER A 197 3.45 -11.02 12.15
CA SER A 197 4.66 -11.79 11.85
C SER A 197 5.86 -10.89 11.56
N GLU A 198 5.67 -9.81 10.79
CA GLU A 198 6.70 -8.83 10.43
C GLU A 198 7.13 -7.98 11.64
N SER A 199 6.22 -7.65 12.55
CA SER A 199 6.53 -7.01 13.83
C SER A 199 7.52 -7.88 14.64
N LYS A 200 7.24 -9.18 14.77
CA LYS A 200 8.09 -10.12 15.49
C LYS A 200 9.42 -10.42 14.78
N GLY A 201 9.39 -10.55 13.46
CA GLY A 201 10.53 -11.04 12.68
C GLY A 201 11.42 -9.95 12.06
N MET A 202 10.91 -8.74 11.89
CA MET A 202 11.57 -7.63 11.19
C MET A 202 11.46 -6.30 11.94
N GLY A 203 10.76 -6.27 13.09
CA GLY A 203 10.58 -5.05 13.88
C GLY A 203 9.63 -4.04 13.25
N LEU A 204 8.67 -4.49 12.42
CA LEU A 204 7.66 -3.61 11.82
C LEU A 204 6.84 -2.90 12.93
N ARG A 205 6.76 -1.57 12.85
CA ARG A 205 5.98 -0.73 13.79
C ARG A 205 4.82 0.03 13.15
N LYS A 206 4.82 0.13 11.82
CA LYS A 206 3.78 0.83 11.06
C LYS A 206 3.54 0.09 9.74
N ALA A 207 2.29 -0.24 9.47
CA ALA A 207 1.85 -0.77 8.18
C ALA A 207 0.89 0.22 7.52
N LEU A 208 0.90 0.26 6.20
CA LEU A 208 0.11 1.17 5.40
C LEU A 208 -0.68 0.39 4.36
N VAL A 209 -1.94 0.78 4.15
CA VAL A 209 -2.74 0.28 3.02
C VAL A 209 -3.31 1.47 2.27
N THR A 210 -2.99 1.57 0.98
CA THR A 210 -3.41 2.66 0.12
C THR A 210 -4.39 2.20 -0.96
N ASN A 211 -5.29 3.07 -1.40
CA ASN A 211 -6.11 2.83 -2.59
C ASN A 211 -5.83 3.86 -3.70
N GLY A 212 -4.73 4.61 -3.57
CA GLY A 212 -4.37 5.68 -4.51
C GLY A 212 -5.10 7.00 -4.29
N PHE A 213 -6.02 7.09 -3.31
CA PHE A 213 -6.61 8.36 -2.85
C PHE A 213 -6.32 8.62 -1.37
N HIS A 214 -6.52 7.57 -0.58
CA HIS A 214 -6.33 7.55 0.86
C HIS A 214 -5.40 6.41 1.24
N THR A 215 -4.80 6.56 2.40
CA THR A 215 -3.98 5.55 3.06
C THR A 215 -4.44 5.43 4.50
N ILE A 216 -4.68 4.20 4.96
CA ILE A 216 -4.72 3.94 6.40
C ILE A 216 -3.30 3.75 6.91
N GLU A 217 -2.99 4.34 8.05
CA GLU A 217 -1.82 3.99 8.84
C GLU A 217 -2.26 3.10 10.00
N VAL A 218 -1.61 1.95 10.15
CA VAL A 218 -1.88 0.99 11.21
C VAL A 218 -0.61 0.84 12.02
N TYR A 219 -0.66 1.23 13.28
CA TYR A 219 0.47 1.17 14.18
C TYR A 219 0.53 -0.19 14.89
N GLU A 220 1.66 -0.53 15.49
CA GLU A 220 1.88 -1.85 16.08
C GLU A 220 0.82 -2.26 17.11
N GLU A 221 0.33 -1.31 17.90
CA GLU A 221 -0.77 -1.50 18.85
C GLU A 221 -2.09 -1.89 18.16
N ASP A 222 -2.36 -1.36 16.97
CA ASP A 222 -3.58 -1.62 16.21
C ASP A 222 -3.60 -3.05 15.66
N PHE A 223 -2.43 -3.67 15.46
CA PHE A 223 -2.32 -5.06 14.96
C PHE A 223 -3.05 -6.06 15.86
N TYR A 224 -3.24 -5.72 17.14
CA TYR A 224 -3.89 -6.56 18.13
C TYR A 224 -5.33 -6.13 18.45
N ILE A 225 -5.77 -4.99 17.92
CA ILE A 225 -7.17 -4.56 17.94
C ILE A 225 -7.89 -5.14 16.71
N LEU A 226 -7.25 -5.01 15.55
CA LEU A 226 -7.72 -5.57 14.29
C LEU A 226 -7.61 -7.11 14.30
N LYS A 227 -8.53 -7.74 13.57
CA LYS A 227 -8.74 -9.18 13.51
C LYS A 227 -7.90 -9.86 12.45
N GLY A 228 -7.28 -10.98 12.82
CA GLY A 228 -6.58 -11.89 11.89
C GLY A 228 -7.47 -13.04 11.41
N THR A 229 -6.95 -13.92 10.54
CA THR A 229 -7.73 -15.11 10.09
C THR A 229 -7.91 -16.19 11.16
N ARG A 230 -7.20 -16.06 12.28
CA ARG A 230 -7.26 -16.95 13.44
C ARG A 230 -7.15 -16.09 14.69
N ASP A 231 -8.29 -15.60 15.16
CA ASP A 231 -8.46 -15.14 16.53
C ASP A 231 -9.44 -16.08 17.24
#